data_AF-A0AAW8KNP2-F1
#
_entry.id   AF-A0AAW8KNP2-F1
#
_cell.length_a   1.000
_cell.length_b   1.000
_cell.length_c   1.000
_cell.angle_alpha   90.00
_cell.angle_beta   90.00
_cell.angle_gamma   90.00
#
_symmetry.space_group_name_H-M   'P 1'
#
loop_
_entity.id
_entity.type
_entity.pdbx_description
1 polymer ?
#
loop_
_entity_poly.entity_id
_entity_poly.type
_entity_poly.pdbx_seq_one_letter_code
_entity_poly.pdbx_strand_id
1 'polypeptide(L)'
;DRWGGEIENRMRFPVEIVKAIRAKVGEKFIICFRLSLLDLVHDGNTMQEVVTVAKALEKAGVTLLNTGIGWHEARVPTIVTSVPRAAFVDYTAHVKQHISIPIIASNR
;
A
#
# COMPACT_ATOMS: atom_id res chain seq x y z
N ASP A 1 -0.34 9.51 20.32
CA ASP A 1 1.06 9.31 20.76
C ASP A 1 1.97 9.43 19.53
N ARG A 2 3.20 8.88 19.52
CA ARG A 2 4.08 8.92 18.35
C ARG A 2 3.67 7.99 17.19
N TRP A 3 2.61 7.20 17.36
CA TRP A 3 2.12 6.19 16.41
C TRP A 3 0.80 6.58 15.73
N GLY A 4 0.22 7.72 16.09
CA GLY A 4 -1.04 8.23 15.53
C GLY A 4 -1.05 9.74 15.31
N GLY A 5 -2.16 10.25 14.76
CA GLY A 5 -2.28 11.65 14.32
C GLY A 5 -1.89 11.79 12.85
N GLU A 6 -0.97 12.70 12.56
CA GLU A 6 -0.45 12.96 11.21
C GLU A 6 0.06 11.69 10.52
N ILE A 7 0.02 11.69 9.18
CA ILE A 7 0.39 10.53 8.35
C ILE A 7 1.80 10.01 8.65
N GLU A 8 2.75 10.89 9.00
CA GLU A 8 4.12 10.51 9.35
C GLU A 8 4.19 9.63 10.60
N ASN A 9 3.28 9.83 11.54
CA ASN A 9 3.17 8.99 12.74
C ASN A 9 2.43 7.70 12.44
N ARG A 10 1.35 7.75 11.65
CA ARG A 10 0.55 6.56 11.29
C ARG A 10 1.35 5.57 10.43
N MET A 11 2.15 6.06 9.49
CA MET A 11 3.01 5.21 8.65
C MET A 11 4.23 4.64 9.39
N ARG A 12 4.56 5.16 10.58
CA ARG A 12 5.73 4.75 11.35
C ARG A 12 5.73 3.25 11.61
N PHE A 13 4.59 2.70 12.01
CA PHE A 13 4.49 1.28 12.36
C PHE A 13 4.85 0.34 11.19
N PRO A 14 4.21 0.41 10.01
CA PRO A 14 4.58 -0.44 8.88
C PRO A 14 6.02 -0.18 8.39
N VAL A 15 6.50 1.07 8.44
CA VAL A 15 7.87 1.42 8.04
C VAL A 15 8.91 0.78 8.96
N GLU A 16 8.73 0.85 10.28
CA GLU A 16 9.66 0.25 11.24
C GLU A 16 9.68 -1.28 11.15
N ILE A 17 8.54 -1.91 10.85
CA ILE A 17 8.48 -3.35 10.56
C ILE A 17 9.34 -3.70 9.34
N VAL A 18 9.20 -2.98 8.23
CA VAL A 18 9.99 -3.24 7.02
C VAL A 18 11.48 -3.06 7.30
N LYS A 19 11.87 -1.99 8.01
CA LYS A 19 13.28 -1.76 8.38
C LYS A 19 13.84 -2.91 9.22
N ALA A 20 13.08 -3.37 10.22
CA ALA A 20 13.49 -4.46 11.10
C ALA A 20 13.64 -5.78 10.31
N ILE A 21 12.71 -6.08 9.40
CA ILE A 21 12.81 -7.24 8.51
C ILE A 21 14.05 -7.11 7.64
N ARG A 22 14.22 -5.98 6.94
CA ARG A 22 15.36 -5.74 6.03
C ARG A 22 16.70 -5.88 6.75
N ALA A 23 16.83 -5.32 7.96
CA ALA A 23 18.03 -5.45 8.79
C ALA A 23 18.34 -6.92 9.15
N LYS A 24 17.31 -7.75 9.30
CA LYS A 24 17.46 -9.17 9.65
C LYS A 24 17.78 -10.07 8.45
N VAL A 25 17.20 -9.80 7.29
CA VAL A 25 17.31 -10.66 6.10
C VAL A 25 18.40 -10.21 5.11
N GLY A 26 18.94 -9.00 5.28
CA GLY A 26 19.95 -8.42 4.38
C GLY A 26 19.35 -7.95 3.05
N GLU A 27 20.18 -7.45 2.13
CA GLU A 27 19.71 -6.81 0.88
C GLU A 27 19.21 -7.80 -0.17
N LYS A 28 19.79 -9.01 -0.23
CA LYS A 28 19.48 -10.04 -1.24
C LYS A 28 18.29 -10.92 -0.83
N PHE A 29 17.23 -10.28 -0.37
CA PHE A 29 15.99 -10.94 0.02
C PHE A 29 14.78 -10.13 -0.45
N ILE A 30 13.79 -10.81 -1.02
CA ILE A 30 12.58 -10.14 -1.54
C ILE A 30 11.65 -9.82 -0.37
N ILE A 31 11.30 -8.53 -0.23
CA ILE A 31 10.23 -8.09 0.69
C ILE A 31 9.09 -7.57 -0.18
N CYS A 32 7.95 -8.27 -0.13
CA CYS A 32 6.70 -7.81 -0.74
C CYS A 32 5.80 -7.21 0.35
N PHE A 33 5.36 -5.97 0.16
CA PHE A 33 4.42 -5.33 1.06
C PHE A 33 3.08 -5.14 0.35
N ARG A 34 1.98 -5.59 0.96
CA ARG A 34 0.63 -5.37 0.42
C ARG A 34 0.08 -4.06 0.98
N LEU A 35 0.06 -3.02 0.15
CA LEU A 35 -0.42 -1.69 0.50
C LEU A 35 -1.89 -1.52 0.08
N SER A 36 -2.74 -1.08 1.00
CA SER A 36 -4.09 -0.64 0.65
C SER A 36 -4.01 0.65 -0.17
N LEU A 37 -4.46 0.63 -1.42
CA LEU A 37 -4.49 1.82 -2.27
C LEU A 37 -5.82 2.57 -2.14
N LEU A 38 -6.86 1.87 -1.70
CA LEU A 38 -8.21 2.36 -1.54
C LEU A 38 -8.85 1.67 -0.35
N ASP A 39 -9.06 2.41 0.73
CA ASP A 39 -9.66 1.84 1.93
C ASP A 39 -11.18 1.64 1.79
N LEU A 40 -11.87 2.51 1.02
CA LEU A 40 -13.31 2.47 0.73
C LEU A 40 -14.20 2.47 2.00
N VAL A 41 -13.68 3.05 3.07
CA VAL A 41 -14.38 3.35 4.33
C VAL A 41 -14.25 4.84 4.64
N HIS A 42 -15.11 5.35 5.54
CA HIS A 42 -14.99 6.72 6.02
C HIS A 42 -13.67 6.91 6.76
N ASP A 43 -13.06 8.09 6.62
CA ASP A 43 -11.76 8.44 7.21
C ASP A 43 -10.60 7.49 6.86
N GLY A 44 -10.73 6.75 5.75
CA GLY A 44 -9.63 6.03 5.14
C GLY A 44 -8.55 6.95 4.59
N ASN A 45 -7.42 6.38 4.18
CA ASN A 45 -6.32 7.16 3.63
C ASN A 45 -6.71 7.81 2.30
N THR A 46 -6.28 9.05 2.13
CA THR A 46 -6.32 9.75 0.85
C THR A 46 -5.26 9.18 -0.10
N MET A 47 -5.42 9.40 -1.41
CA MET A 47 -4.41 8.96 -2.38
C MET A 47 -3.04 9.59 -2.14
N GLN A 48 -3.01 10.85 -1.68
CA GLN A 48 -1.75 11.53 -1.35
C GLN A 48 -1.04 10.87 -0.17
N GLU A 49 -1.79 10.45 0.86
CA GLU A 49 -1.24 9.69 1.98
C GLU A 49 -0.75 8.30 1.54
N VAL A 50 -1.50 7.61 0.67
CA VAL A 50 -1.08 6.34 0.09
C VAL A 50 0.26 6.49 -0.65
N VAL A 51 0.42 7.54 -1.46
CA VAL A 51 1.69 7.83 -2.16
C VAL A 51 2.81 8.13 -1.17
N THR A 52 2.55 8.89 -0.10
CA THR A 52 3.52 9.15 0.97
C THR A 52 3.98 7.86 1.64
N VAL A 53 3.04 6.97 1.98
CA VAL A 53 3.33 5.66 2.58
C VAL A 53 4.12 4.77 1.60
N ALA A 54 3.74 4.73 0.33
CA ALA A 54 4.42 3.94 -0.69
C ALA A 54 5.90 4.33 -0.84
N LYS A 55 6.20 5.64 -0.90
CA LYS A 55 7.57 6.16 -0.94
C LYS A 55 8.35 5.83 0.35
N ALA A 56 7.70 5.93 1.51
CA ALA A 56 8.33 5.59 2.78
C ALA A 56 8.69 4.09 2.87
N LEU A 57 7.81 3.22 2.38
CA LEU A 57 8.04 1.77 2.32
C LEU A 57 9.14 1.40 1.32
N GLU A 58 9.17 2.03 0.14
CA GLU A 58 10.27 1.88 -0.83
C GLU A 58 11.61 2.25 -0.17
N LYS A 59 11.68 3.43 0.47
CA LYS A 59 12.90 3.86 1.19
C LYS A 59 13.27 2.93 2.35
N ALA A 60 12.30 2.30 3.00
CA ALA A 60 12.53 1.33 4.08
C ALA A 60 13.12 0.00 3.58
N GLY A 61 13.07 -0.27 2.28
CA GLY A 61 13.65 -1.46 1.66
C GLY A 61 12.64 -2.51 1.21
N VAL A 62 11.39 -2.13 0.94
CA VAL A 62 10.46 -3.00 0.21
C VAL A 62 11.00 -3.23 -1.21
N THR A 63 10.94 -4.47 -1.69
CA THR A 63 11.40 -4.85 -3.04
C THR A 63 10.30 -4.67 -4.08
N LEU A 64 9.05 -4.94 -3.70
CA LEU A 64 7.87 -4.74 -4.55
C LEU A 64 6.63 -4.47 -3.72
N LEU A 65 5.70 -3.72 -4.30
CA LEU A 65 4.37 -3.51 -3.71
C LEU A 65 3.35 -4.43 -4.36
N ASN A 66 2.48 -5.01 -3.53
CA ASN A 66 1.21 -5.60 -3.97
C ASN A 66 0.07 -4.69 -3.52
N THR A 67 -1.02 -4.66 -4.27
CA THR A 67 -2.14 -3.76 -4.01
C THR A 67 -3.25 -4.46 -3.22
N GLY A 68 -3.88 -3.69 -2.34
CA GLY A 68 -5.12 -4.02 -1.63
C GLY A 68 -6.20 -3.01 -2.00
N ILE A 69 -7.40 -3.49 -2.29
CA ILE A 69 -8.56 -2.67 -2.64
C ILE A 69 -9.72 -3.02 -1.70
N GLY A 70 -10.13 -2.02 -0.91
CA GLY A 70 -11.22 -2.08 0.04
C GLY A 70 -10.89 -2.83 1.32
N TRP A 71 -11.63 -2.48 2.37
CA TRP A 71 -11.67 -3.21 3.62
C TRP A 71 -12.87 -4.17 3.65
N HIS A 72 -12.87 -5.11 4.60
CA HIS A 72 -14.02 -6.00 4.79
C HIS A 72 -15.31 -5.26 5.20
N GLU A 73 -15.17 -4.07 5.77
CA GLU A 73 -16.28 -3.19 6.15
C GLU A 73 -16.75 -2.27 5.00
N ALA A 74 -15.99 -2.22 3.90
CA ALA A 74 -16.32 -1.38 2.76
C ALA A 74 -17.65 -1.85 2.14
N ARG A 75 -18.52 -0.88 1.83
CA ARG A 75 -19.81 -1.13 1.18
C ARG A 75 -19.71 -1.19 -0.34
N VAL A 76 -18.56 -0.80 -0.89
CA VAL A 76 -18.25 -0.86 -2.32
C VAL A 76 -17.72 -2.25 -2.67
N PRO A 77 -18.33 -2.99 -3.61
CA PRO A 77 -17.85 -4.31 -3.97
C PRO A 77 -16.49 -4.27 -4.69
N THR A 78 -15.53 -5.10 -4.26
CA THR A 78 -14.15 -5.07 -4.82
C THR A 78 -13.71 -6.37 -5.52
N ILE A 79 -14.39 -7.50 -5.29
CA ILE A 79 -13.99 -8.82 -5.85
C ILE A 79 -15.14 -9.60 -6.51
N VAL A 80 -16.40 -9.22 -6.24
CA VAL A 80 -17.58 -9.98 -6.70
C VAL A 80 -17.73 -9.92 -8.22
N THR A 81 -18.52 -10.83 -8.79
CA THR A 81 -18.67 -11.00 -10.25
C THR A 81 -19.13 -9.73 -10.98
N SER A 82 -19.93 -8.87 -10.32
CA SER A 82 -20.40 -7.61 -10.89
C SER A 82 -19.32 -6.54 -11.05
N VAL A 83 -18.16 -6.69 -10.40
CA VAL A 83 -17.02 -5.80 -10.59
C VAL A 83 -16.44 -6.05 -11.99
N PRO A 84 -16.27 -5.00 -12.84
CA PRO A 84 -15.65 -5.13 -14.17
C PRO A 84 -14.23 -5.70 -14.12
N ARG A 85 -13.69 -6.15 -15.25
CA ARG A 85 -12.27 -6.53 -15.33
C ARG A 85 -11.36 -5.31 -15.31
N ALA A 86 -10.18 -5.47 -14.73
CA ALA A 86 -9.21 -4.43 -14.42
C ALA A 86 -9.79 -3.18 -13.70
N ALA A 87 -10.85 -3.32 -12.91
CA ALA A 87 -11.64 -2.17 -12.42
C ALA A 87 -10.84 -1.15 -11.58
N PHE A 88 -9.73 -1.56 -10.99
CA PHE A 88 -8.92 -0.73 -10.09
C PHE A 88 -7.49 -0.49 -10.58
N VAL A 89 -7.18 -0.83 -11.83
CA VAL A 89 -5.82 -0.74 -12.37
C VAL A 89 -5.27 0.69 -12.35
N ASP A 90 -6.14 1.69 -12.54
CA ASP A 90 -5.72 3.11 -12.62
C ASP A 90 -5.13 3.62 -11.30
N TYR A 91 -5.61 3.12 -10.15
CA TYR A 91 -5.04 3.45 -8.84
C TYR A 91 -3.62 2.90 -8.70
N THR A 92 -3.40 1.68 -9.21
CA THR A 92 -2.07 1.07 -9.26
C THR A 92 -1.16 1.87 -10.20
N ALA A 93 -1.66 2.24 -11.37
CA ALA A 93 -0.92 3.04 -12.35
C ALA A 93 -0.53 4.42 -11.79
N HIS A 94 -1.44 5.07 -11.05
CA HIS A 94 -1.17 6.35 -10.39
C HIS A 94 -0.02 6.22 -9.36
N VAL A 95 -0.10 5.24 -8.45
CA VAL A 95 0.99 5.02 -7.47
C VAL A 95 2.30 4.67 -8.16
N LYS A 96 2.27 3.93 -9.27
CA LYS A 96 3.48 3.57 -10.03
C LYS A 96 4.24 4.80 -10.55
N GLN A 97 3.57 5.92 -10.83
CA GLN A 97 4.22 7.16 -11.27
C GLN A 97 5.10 7.79 -10.18
N HIS A 98 4.97 7.34 -8.92
CA HIS A 98 5.61 7.96 -7.76
C HIS A 98 6.68 7.10 -7.08
N ILE A 99 6.90 5.86 -7.56
CA ILE A 99 7.86 4.90 -7.00
C ILE A 99 8.67 4.22 -8.11
N SER A 100 9.90 3.82 -7.79
CA SER A 100 10.80 3.14 -8.73
C SER A 100 10.62 1.62 -8.72
N ILE A 101 10.32 1.03 -7.56
CA ILE A 101 10.08 -0.41 -7.43
C ILE A 101 8.85 -0.91 -8.21
N PRO A 102 8.80 -2.21 -8.58
CA PRO A 102 7.62 -2.81 -9.19
C PRO A 102 6.39 -2.76 -8.28
N ILE A 103 5.20 -2.65 -8.89
CA ILE A 103 3.90 -2.73 -8.21
C ILE A 103 2.98 -3.69 -8.96
N ILE A 104 2.25 -4.52 -8.21
CA ILE A 104 1.31 -5.52 -8.75
C ILE A 104 -0.11 -4.99 -8.63
N ALA A 105 -0.81 -4.88 -9.76
CA ALA A 105 -2.25 -4.63 -9.77
C ALA A 105 -3.02 -5.88 -9.35
N SER A 106 -4.06 -5.72 -8.54
CA SER A 106 -4.93 -6.81 -8.07
C SER A 106 -6.41 -6.43 -8.17
N ASN A 107 -7.25 -7.44 -7.99
CA ASN A 107 -8.71 -7.44 -8.11
C ASN A 107 -9.23 -7.24 -9.54
N ARG A 108 -10.07 -8.20 -9.95
CA ARG A 108 -10.97 -8.24 -11.12
C ARG A 108 -10.51 -7.40 -12.30
#